data_AF-A0A2G9SQX2-F1
#
_entry.id   AF-A0A2G9SQX2-F1
#
_cell.length_a   1.000
_cell.length_b   1.000
_cell.length_c   1.000
_cell.angle_alpha   90.00
_cell.angle_beta   90.00
_cell.angle_gamma   90.00
#
_symmetry.space_group_name_H-M   'P 1'
#
loop_
_entity.id
_entity.type
_entity.pdbx_description
1 polymer ?
#
loop_
_entity_poly.entity_id
_entity_poly.type
_entity_poly.pdbx_seq_one_letter_code
_entity_poly.pdbx_strand_id
1 'polypeptide(L)'
;MSDFLKELLTVFVISTVIAFGQIITAGYPGTLLTEFYEHLFQQRFPTSLELGGLFIAIVLSFCYPFGAVWGYLFGFRLAPLFFDLQATVKWIIGTIVFLLWTIFMFELGYRWALQQADKLK
;
A
#
# COMPACT_ATOMS: atom_id res chain seq x y z
N MET A 1 -2.24 41.30 -1.91
CA MET A 1 -2.03 39.94 -2.44
C MET A 1 -3.02 39.72 -3.57
N SER A 2 -2.57 39.43 -4.80
CA SER A 2 -3.49 39.28 -5.94
C SER A 2 -4.35 38.02 -5.77
N ASP A 3 -5.55 38.01 -6.36
CA ASP A 3 -6.46 36.87 -6.26
C ASP A 3 -5.88 35.60 -6.91
N PHE A 4 -5.05 35.77 -7.96
CA PHE A 4 -4.23 34.69 -8.53
C PHE A 4 -3.31 34.04 -7.49
N LEU A 5 -2.65 34.84 -6.63
CA LEU A 5 -1.75 34.30 -5.61
C LEU A 5 -2.51 33.53 -4.52
N LYS A 6 -3.74 33.97 -4.19
CA LYS A 6 -4.61 33.24 -3.25
C LYS A 6 -5.02 31.88 -3.83
N GLU A 7 -5.44 31.85 -5.09
CA GLU A 7 -5.86 30.63 -5.78
C GLU A 7 -4.72 29.62 -5.90
N LEU A 8 -3.52 30.08 -6.29
CA LEU A 8 -2.32 29.25 -6.35
C LEU A 8 -1.98 28.66 -4.96
N LEU A 9 -2.07 29.46 -3.90
CA LEU A 9 -1.83 29.01 -2.53
C LEU A 9 -2.87 27.98 -2.09
N THR A 10 -4.14 28.17 -2.42
CA THR A 10 -5.22 27.23 -2.10
C THR A 10 -5.00 25.89 -2.79
N VAL A 11 -4.68 25.88 -4.08
CA VAL A 11 -4.35 24.65 -4.82
C VAL A 11 -3.14 23.97 -4.20
N PHE A 12 -2.07 24.71 -3.93
CA PHE A 12 -0.86 24.18 -3.32
C PHE A 12 -1.14 23.52 -1.96
N VAL A 13 -1.91 24.16 -1.09
CA VAL A 13 -2.28 23.61 0.23
C VAL A 13 -3.12 22.35 0.08
N ILE A 14 -4.15 22.36 -0.78
CA ILE A 14 -5.01 21.18 -1.00
C ILE A 14 -4.19 20.02 -1.56
N SER A 15 -3.37 20.26 -2.58
CA SER A 15 -2.51 19.23 -3.17
C SER A 15 -1.50 18.68 -2.16
N THR A 16 -0.93 19.53 -1.30
CA THR A 16 0.01 19.11 -0.24
C THR A 16 -0.71 18.24 0.80
N VAL A 17 -1.91 18.62 1.23
CA VAL A 17 -2.71 17.84 2.18
C VAL A 17 -3.10 16.49 1.58
N ILE A 18 -3.48 16.45 0.30
CA ILE A 18 -3.79 15.19 -0.40
C ILE A 18 -2.55 14.30 -0.50
N ALA A 19 -1.39 14.85 -0.90
CA ALA A 19 -0.15 14.11 -1.00
C ALA A 19 0.30 13.57 0.37
N PHE A 20 0.21 14.39 1.42
CA PHE A 20 0.55 13.99 2.79
C PHE A 20 -0.42 12.92 3.31
N GLY A 21 -1.71 13.06 3.01
CA GLY A 21 -2.73 12.04 3.27
C GLY A 21 -2.36 10.72 2.60
N GLN A 22 -2.01 10.73 1.32
CA GLN A 22 -1.58 9.54 0.58
C GLN A 22 -0.31 8.91 1.15
N ILE A 23 0.69 9.71 1.52
CA ILE A 23 1.93 9.22 2.16
C ILE A 23 1.62 8.55 3.50
N ILE A 24 0.74 9.12 4.32
CA ILE A 24 0.38 8.53 5.62
C ILE A 24 -0.51 7.30 5.47
N THR A 25 -1.54 7.35 4.63
CA THR A 25 -2.52 6.26 4.54
C THR A 25 -2.02 5.08 3.72
N ALA A 26 -1.17 5.35 2.75
CA ALA A 26 -0.63 4.32 1.86
C ALA A 26 0.85 4.09 2.18
N GLY A 27 1.69 5.13 2.07
CA GLY A 27 3.14 4.98 2.17
C GLY A 27 3.62 4.42 3.51
N TYR A 28 3.17 4.99 4.62
CA TYR A 28 3.65 4.64 5.96
C TYR A 28 3.35 3.18 6.36
N PRO A 29 2.12 2.64 6.18
CA PRO A 29 1.85 1.22 6.39
C PRO A 29 2.68 0.30 5.50
N GLY A 30 2.92 0.69 4.24
CA GLY A 30 3.76 -0.07 3.31
C GLY A 30 5.21 -0.17 3.77
N THR A 31 5.79 0.95 4.24
CA THR A 31 7.15 0.98 4.79
C THR A 31 7.25 0.14 6.06
N LEU A 32 6.29 0.25 6.99
CA LEU A 32 6.28 -0.54 8.22
C LEU A 32 6.19 -2.05 7.95
N LEU A 33 5.32 -2.46 7.01
CA LEU A 33 5.23 -3.87 6.60
C LEU A 33 6.53 -4.34 5.96
N THR A 34 7.15 -3.49 5.14
CA THR A 34 8.44 -3.80 4.51
C THR A 34 9.52 -4.06 5.56
N GLU A 35 9.71 -3.13 6.50
CA GLU A 35 10.68 -3.26 7.58
C GLU A 35 10.40 -4.50 8.46
N PHE A 36 9.12 -4.74 8.79
CA PHE A 36 8.71 -5.89 9.59
C PHE A 36 9.05 -7.23 8.91
N TYR A 37 8.68 -7.39 7.65
CA TYR A 37 8.93 -8.64 6.91
C TYR A 37 10.40 -8.82 6.56
N GLU A 38 11.13 -7.73 6.30
CA GLU A 38 12.58 -7.78 6.15
C GLU A 38 13.25 -8.29 7.43
N HIS A 39 12.88 -7.74 8.58
CA HIS A 39 13.42 -8.15 9.88
C HIS A 39 13.13 -9.64 10.16
N LEU A 40 11.91 -10.10 9.92
CA LEU A 40 11.55 -11.52 10.05
C LEU A 40 12.39 -12.43 9.14
N PHE A 41 12.65 -11.99 7.91
CA PHE A 41 13.43 -12.76 6.96
C PHE A 41 14.90 -12.84 7.38
N GLN A 42 15.50 -11.72 7.79
CA GLN A 42 16.89 -11.66 8.26
C GLN A 42 17.12 -12.55 9.49
N GLN A 43 16.15 -12.66 10.40
CA GLN A 43 16.25 -13.57 11.55
C GLN A 43 16.38 -15.05 11.14
N ARG A 44 15.74 -15.45 10.04
CA ARG A 44 15.69 -16.86 9.61
C ARG A 44 16.75 -17.20 8.55
N PHE A 45 17.17 -16.21 7.77
CA PHE A 45 18.18 -16.32 6.72
C PHE A 45 19.11 -15.10 6.70
N PRO A 46 20.08 -15.00 7.64
CA PRO A 46 20.94 -13.83 7.78
C PRO A 46 21.85 -13.57 6.56
N THR A 47 22.06 -14.55 5.70
CA THR A 47 22.92 -14.46 4.51
C THR A 47 22.15 -14.32 3.18
N SER A 48 20.82 -14.42 3.17
CA SER A 48 20.01 -14.43 1.94
C SER A 48 19.30 -13.10 1.67
N LEU A 49 19.96 -11.97 1.94
CA LEU A 49 19.39 -10.62 1.83
C LEU A 49 18.83 -10.29 0.44
N GLU A 50 19.41 -10.87 -0.62
CA GLU A 50 18.98 -10.69 -2.01
C GLU A 50 17.56 -11.23 -2.28
N LEU A 51 17.19 -12.37 -1.68
CA LEU A 51 15.85 -12.95 -1.80
C LEU A 51 14.81 -12.13 -1.04
N GLY A 52 15.17 -11.60 0.13
CA GLY A 52 14.34 -10.68 0.89
C GLY A 52 14.10 -9.37 0.15
N GLY A 53 15.15 -8.78 -0.44
CA GLY A 53 15.07 -7.57 -1.24
C GLY A 53 14.24 -7.75 -2.51
N LEU A 54 14.38 -8.88 -3.21
CA LEU A 54 13.57 -9.20 -4.38
C LEU A 54 12.08 -9.36 -4.03
N PHE A 55 11.77 -9.98 -2.89
CA PHE A 55 10.40 -10.07 -2.36
C PHE A 55 9.81 -8.67 -2.11
N ILE A 56 10.53 -7.81 -1.39
CA ILE A 56 10.10 -6.43 -1.11
C ILE A 56 9.85 -5.68 -2.41
N ALA A 57 10.77 -5.79 -3.38
CA ALA A 57 10.65 -5.16 -4.67
C ALA A 57 9.39 -5.61 -5.43
N ILE A 58 9.08 -6.91 -5.44
CA ILE A 58 7.87 -7.45 -6.10
C ILE A 58 6.60 -6.94 -5.43
N VAL A 59 6.56 -6.95 -4.10
CA VAL A 59 5.36 -6.52 -3.37
C VAL A 59 5.11 -5.02 -3.54
N LEU A 60 6.16 -4.20 -3.47
CA LEU A 60 6.04 -2.74 -3.64
C LEU A 60 5.78 -2.33 -5.09
N SER A 61 6.40 -2.99 -6.07
CA SER A 61 6.27 -2.60 -7.48
C SER A 61 5.02 -3.15 -8.17
N PHE A 62 4.55 -4.33 -7.76
CA PHE A 62 3.44 -5.00 -8.40
C PHE A 62 2.23 -5.10 -7.46
N CYS A 63 2.35 -5.77 -6.32
CA CYS A 63 1.20 -6.08 -5.47
C CYS A 63 0.51 -4.83 -4.88
N TYR A 64 1.30 -3.80 -4.60
CA TYR A 64 0.83 -2.57 -3.97
C TYR A 64 -0.02 -1.69 -4.92
N PRO A 65 0.40 -1.39 -6.16
CA PRO A 65 -0.48 -0.80 -7.18
C PRO A 65 -1.76 -1.61 -7.42
N PHE A 66 -1.66 -2.94 -7.44
CA PHE A 66 -2.84 -3.80 -7.58
C PHE A 66 -3.81 -3.66 -6.41
N GLY A 67 -3.29 -3.53 -5.18
CA GLY A 67 -4.12 -3.25 -4.00
C GLY A 67 -4.90 -1.95 -4.14
N ALA A 68 -4.28 -0.89 -4.68
CA ALA A 68 -4.94 0.39 -4.91
C ALA A 68 -6.04 0.28 -5.97
N VAL A 69 -5.80 -0.45 -7.06
CA VAL A 69 -6.81 -0.74 -8.09
C VAL A 69 -7.98 -1.52 -7.50
N TRP A 70 -7.72 -2.56 -6.71
CA TRP A 70 -8.76 -3.35 -6.05
C TRP A 70 -9.53 -2.54 -5.03
N GLY A 71 -8.85 -1.75 -4.19
CA GLY A 71 -9.48 -0.84 -3.24
C GLY A 71 -10.42 0.14 -3.95
N TYR A 72 -9.98 0.75 -5.05
CA TYR A 72 -10.82 1.62 -5.85
C TYR A 72 -12.04 0.89 -6.44
N LEU A 73 -11.83 -0.28 -7.06
CA LEU A 73 -12.91 -1.09 -7.61
C LEU A 73 -13.95 -1.45 -6.55
N PHE A 74 -13.52 -1.88 -5.37
CA PHE A 74 -14.44 -2.24 -4.29
C PHE A 74 -15.17 -1.02 -3.71
N GLY A 75 -14.45 0.05 -3.37
CA GLY A 75 -15.05 1.25 -2.77
C GLY A 75 -15.97 2.02 -3.73
N PHE A 76 -15.60 2.14 -5.00
CA PHE A 76 -16.26 3.05 -5.95
C PHE A 76 -17.08 2.37 -7.04
N ARG A 77 -16.87 1.07 -7.30
CA ARG A 77 -17.66 0.34 -8.30
C ARG A 77 -18.53 -0.73 -7.66
N LEU A 78 -17.97 -1.65 -6.89
CA LEU A 78 -18.71 -2.79 -6.36
C LEU A 78 -19.63 -2.41 -5.19
N ALA A 79 -19.11 -1.80 -4.13
CA ALA A 79 -19.94 -1.44 -2.97
C ALA A 79 -21.14 -0.54 -3.33
N PRO A 80 -21.00 0.45 -4.23
CA PRO A 80 -22.13 1.28 -4.67
C PRO A 80 -23.17 0.57 -5.53
N LEU A 81 -22.87 -0.62 -6.10
CA LEU A 81 -23.88 -1.42 -6.81
C LEU A 81 -24.90 -2.05 -5.86
N PHE A 82 -24.53 -2.23 -4.59
CA PHE A 82 -25.35 -2.90 -3.58
C PHE A 82 -25.91 -1.95 -2.52
N PHE A 83 -25.25 -0.80 -2.31
CA PHE A 83 -25.59 0.14 -1.24
C PHE A 83 -25.46 1.60 -1.71
N ASP A 84 -26.40 2.46 -1.31
CA ASP A 84 -26.25 3.90 -1.52
C ASP A 84 -25.32 4.49 -0.45
N LEU A 85 -24.05 4.64 -0.82
CA LEU A 85 -22.98 5.03 0.09
C LEU A 85 -22.56 6.48 -0.15
N GLN A 86 -22.31 7.21 0.95
CA GLN A 86 -21.65 8.50 0.89
C GLN A 86 -20.19 8.35 0.41
N ALA A 87 -19.65 9.39 -0.23
CA ALA A 87 -18.29 9.38 -0.79
C ALA A 87 -17.22 9.00 0.25
N THR A 88 -17.33 9.49 1.48
CA THR A 88 -16.41 9.17 2.58
C THR A 88 -16.42 7.67 2.89
N VAL A 89 -17.58 7.03 2.89
CA VAL A 89 -17.71 5.59 3.18
C VAL A 89 -17.09 4.75 2.06
N LYS A 90 -17.23 5.19 0.79
CA LYS A 90 -16.57 4.55 -0.36
C LYS A 90 -15.04 4.57 -0.23
N TRP A 91 -14.48 5.71 0.16
CA TRP A 91 -13.04 5.84 0.43
C TRP A 91 -12.60 4.94 1.58
N ILE A 92 -13.35 4.88 2.69
CA ILE A 92 -13.04 4.01 3.83
C ILE A 92 -13.00 2.54 3.40
N ILE A 93 -14.03 2.07 2.68
CA ILE A 93 -14.08 0.70 2.17
C ILE A 93 -12.89 0.42 1.25
N GLY A 94 -12.61 1.33 0.31
CA GLY A 94 -11.49 1.16 -0.61
C GLY A 94 -10.15 1.08 0.10
N THR A 95 -9.93 1.92 1.11
CA THR A 95 -8.72 1.89 1.95
C THR A 95 -8.61 0.58 2.74
N ILE A 96 -9.70 0.10 3.34
CA ILE A 96 -9.70 -1.19 4.07
C ILE A 96 -9.33 -2.33 3.13
N VAL A 97 -9.94 -2.40 1.95
CA VAL A 97 -9.65 -3.45 0.96
C VAL A 97 -8.19 -3.37 0.50
N PHE A 98 -7.69 -2.17 0.23
CA PHE A 98 -6.28 -1.95 -0.11
C PHE A 98 -5.34 -2.44 0.99
N LEU A 99 -5.60 -2.09 2.25
CA LEU A 99 -4.76 -2.52 3.38
C LEU A 99 -4.79 -4.04 3.57
N LEU A 100 -5.97 -4.66 3.50
CA LEU A 100 -6.12 -6.11 3.61
C LEU A 100 -5.39 -6.84 2.48
N TRP A 101 -5.52 -6.35 1.24
CA TRP A 101 -4.79 -6.89 0.09
C TRP A 101 -3.29 -6.79 0.28
N THR A 102 -2.81 -5.63 0.74
CA THR A 102 -1.39 -5.38 0.96
C THR A 102 -0.84 -6.35 2.00
N ILE A 103 -1.47 -6.47 3.17
CA ILE A 103 -1.07 -7.43 4.22
C ILE A 103 -1.06 -8.86 3.68
N PHE A 104 -2.11 -9.26 2.95
CA PHE A 104 -2.20 -10.60 2.38
C PHE A 104 -1.08 -10.91 1.39
N MET A 105 -0.73 -9.96 0.52
CA MET A 105 0.34 -10.14 -0.45
C MET A 105 1.73 -10.16 0.19
N PHE A 106 1.96 -9.33 1.21
CA PHE A 106 3.18 -9.40 2.03
C PHE A 106 3.32 -10.79 2.68
N GLU A 107 2.27 -11.31 3.31
CA GLU A 107 2.29 -12.63 3.95
C GLU A 107 2.53 -13.77 2.94
N LEU A 108 1.83 -13.75 1.80
CA LEU A 108 2.02 -14.74 0.74
C LEU A 108 3.44 -14.72 0.18
N GLY A 109 3.94 -13.53 -0.17
CA GLY A 109 5.28 -13.41 -0.74
C GLY A 109 6.36 -13.77 0.29
N TYR A 110 6.16 -13.46 1.57
CA TYR A 110 7.06 -13.89 2.65
C TYR A 110 7.12 -15.41 2.74
N ARG A 111 5.98 -16.10 2.77
CA ARG A 111 5.93 -17.58 2.77
C ARG A 111 6.58 -18.18 1.54
N TRP A 112 6.37 -17.59 0.38
CA TRP A 112 7.02 -18.02 -0.85
C TRP A 112 8.55 -17.83 -0.77
N ALA A 113 9.01 -16.67 -0.30
CA ALA A 113 10.44 -16.39 -0.14
C ALA A 113 11.10 -17.36 0.84
N LEU A 114 10.42 -17.68 1.95
CA LEU A 114 10.89 -18.72 2.89
C LEU A 114 11.02 -20.08 2.19
N GLN A 115 10.00 -20.49 1.42
CA GLN A 115 10.06 -21.77 0.68
C GLN A 115 11.20 -21.82 -0.35
N GLN A 116 11.52 -20.70 -1.00
CA GLN A 116 12.65 -20.64 -1.94
C GLN A 116 13.98 -20.68 -1.20
N ALA A 117 14.10 -19.93 -0.11
CA ALA A 117 15.31 -19.91 0.70
C ALA A 117 15.60 -21.28 1.36
N ASP A 118 14.57 -22.00 1.79
CA ASP A 118 14.70 -23.37 2.31
C ASP A 118 15.18 -24.38 1.23
N LYS A 119 14.90 -24.14 -0.06
CA LYS A 119 15.37 -24.99 -1.17
C LYS A 119 16.81 -24.69 -1.61
N LEU A 120 17.33 -23.53 -1.26
CA LEU A 120 18.68 -23.07 -1.62
C LEU A 120 19.72 -23.36 -0.53
N LYS A 121 19.29 -23.85 0.63
CA LYS A 121 20.15 -24.48 1.65
C LYS A 121 20.48 -25.92 1.27
#